data_AF-A0A4R3JNL5-F1
#
_entry.id   AF-A0A4R3JNL5-F1
#
_cell.length_a   1.000
_cell.length_b   1.000
_cell.length_c   1.000
_cell.angle_alpha   90.00
_cell.angle_beta   90.00
_cell.angle_gamma   90.00
#
_symmetry.space_group_name_H-M   'P 1'
#
loop_
_entity.id
_entity.type
_entity.pdbx_description
1 polymer ?
#
loop_
_entity_poly.entity_id
_entity_poly.type
_entity_poly.pdbx_seq_one_letter_code
_entity_poly.pdbx_strand_id
1 'polypeptide(L)'
;MILSTSDTRLQNTIFGYLAVTAACVLLGAVYETFSHGVFSYYMIYAFAFPLAGGVIPFFLLQFFHREVPERKSLRRYHEGIAALTTGSFFTGALEIYGTTNGLTVVYWIVGSALVFCGAAGYVLEQKRKGKRESKQA
;
A
#
# COMPACT_ATOMS: atom_id res chain seq x y z
N MET A 1 14.34 27.96 1.13
CA MET A 1 14.22 26.52 0.84
C MET A 1 12.85 26.29 0.24
N ILE A 2 12.74 26.34 -1.08
CA ILE A 2 11.46 26.19 -1.79
C ILE A 2 11.24 24.69 -1.95
N LEU A 3 10.41 24.09 -1.11
CA LEU A 3 9.94 22.72 -1.36
C LEU A 3 9.23 22.74 -2.72
N SER A 4 9.62 21.84 -3.62
CA SER A 4 8.87 21.66 -4.86
C SER A 4 7.45 21.21 -4.50
N THR A 5 6.44 21.66 -5.25
CA THR A 5 5.05 21.24 -5.01
C THR A 5 4.85 19.72 -5.11
N SER A 6 5.77 19.00 -5.75
CA SER A 6 5.83 17.53 -5.78
C SER A 6 6.29 16.91 -4.47
N ASP A 7 7.27 17.50 -3.78
CA ASP A 7 7.79 16.98 -2.50
C ASP A 7 6.71 17.03 -1.41
N THR A 8 5.95 18.14 -1.36
CA THR A 8 4.87 18.29 -0.37
C THR A 8 3.74 17.29 -0.60
N ARG A 9 3.42 16.94 -1.85
CA ARG A 9 2.40 15.91 -2.15
C ARG A 9 2.86 14.53 -1.72
N LEU A 10 4.13 14.21 -1.95
CA LEU A 10 4.71 12.93 -1.57
C LEU A 10 4.76 12.80 -0.04
N GLN A 11 5.17 13.85 0.66
CA GLN A 11 5.15 13.91 2.12
C GLN A 11 3.74 13.73 2.70
N ASN A 12 2.72 14.41 2.16
CA ASN A 12 1.34 14.21 2.60
C ASN A 12 0.86 12.77 2.39
N THR A 13 1.27 12.14 1.28
CA THR A 13 0.92 10.74 0.99
C THR A 13 1.60 9.80 1.98
N ILE A 14 2.90 9.98 2.24
CA ILE A 14 3.66 9.21 3.24
C ILE A 14 3.05 9.38 4.63
N PHE A 15 2.71 10.62 5.02
CA PHE A 15 2.07 10.89 6.30
C PHE A 15 0.70 10.22 6.42
N GLY A 16 -0.10 10.23 5.35
CA GLY A 16 -1.36 9.49 5.29
C GLY A 16 -1.17 7.98 5.48
N TYR A 17 -0.20 7.37 4.81
CA TYR A 17 0.10 5.94 4.98
C TYR A 17 0.67 5.61 6.36
N LEU A 18 1.45 6.50 6.96
CA LEU A 18 1.90 6.36 8.34
C LEU A 18 0.73 6.40 9.32
N ALA A 19 -0.22 7.33 9.14
CA ALA A 19 -1.42 7.41 9.97
C ALA A 19 -2.27 6.13 9.84
N VAL A 20 -2.45 5.60 8.62
CA VAL A 20 -3.16 4.32 8.39
C VAL A 20 -2.41 3.14 9.03
N THR A 21 -1.09 3.09 8.89
CA THR A 21 -0.26 2.06 9.52
C THR A 21 -0.39 2.11 11.04
N ALA A 22 -0.30 3.31 11.63
CA ALA A 22 -0.46 3.51 13.06
C ALA A 22 -1.86 3.09 13.54
N ALA A 23 -2.92 3.41 12.78
CA ALA A 23 -4.26 2.94 13.06
C ALA A 23 -4.36 1.40 13.02
N CYS A 24 -3.71 0.74 12.05
CA CYS A 24 -3.67 -0.72 11.98
C CYS A 24 -2.94 -1.34 13.18
N VAL A 25 -1.82 -0.77 13.60
CA VAL A 25 -1.08 -1.21 14.80
C VAL A 25 -1.93 -1.04 16.06
N LEU A 26 -2.59 0.12 16.21
CA LEU A 26 -3.49 0.38 17.34
C LEU A 26 -4.65 -0.61 17.37
N LEU A 27 -5.28 -0.89 16.23
CA LEU A 27 -6.34 -1.89 16.13
C LEU A 27 -5.85 -3.30 16.49
N GLY A 28 -4.65 -3.68 16.03
CA GLY A 28 -4.02 -4.93 16.40
C GLY A 28 -3.72 -5.05 17.89
N ALA A 29 -3.19 -3.99 18.52
CA ALA A 29 -2.88 -3.95 19.94
C ALA A 29 -4.14 -3.95 20.84
N VAL A 30 -5.17 -3.20 20.43
CA VAL A 30 -6.49 -3.24 21.07
C VAL A 30 -7.04 -4.65 20.97
N TYR A 31 -7.02 -5.26 19.78
CA TYR A 31 -7.49 -6.62 19.61
C TYR A 31 -6.73 -7.61 20.50
N GLU A 32 -5.40 -7.53 20.54
CA GLU A 32 -4.58 -8.41 21.37
C GLU A 32 -5.00 -8.37 22.84
N THR A 33 -5.27 -7.18 23.37
CA THR A 33 -5.73 -6.96 24.75
C THR A 33 -7.10 -7.60 25.02
N PHE A 34 -8.02 -7.61 24.05
CA PHE A 34 -9.38 -8.12 24.20
C PHE A 34 -9.59 -9.55 23.67
N SER A 35 -8.59 -10.13 23.00
CA SER A 35 -8.73 -11.41 22.28
C SER A 35 -8.79 -12.65 23.18
N HIS A 36 -8.50 -12.52 24.48
CA HIS A 36 -8.49 -13.62 25.46
C HIS A 36 -7.75 -14.88 24.97
N GLY A 37 -6.69 -14.72 24.17
CA GLY A 37 -5.84 -15.81 23.67
C GLY A 37 -6.13 -16.27 22.23
N VAL A 38 -7.12 -15.70 21.53
CA VAL A 38 -7.46 -16.06 20.15
C VAL A 38 -6.84 -15.07 19.16
N PHE A 39 -5.71 -15.45 18.58
CA PHE A 39 -4.95 -14.58 17.67
C PHE A 39 -5.02 -15.05 16.23
N SER A 40 -4.96 -14.10 15.30
CA SER A 40 -4.68 -14.38 13.89
C SER A 40 -3.47 -13.58 13.44
N TYR A 41 -2.55 -14.27 12.76
CA TYR A 41 -1.37 -13.65 12.16
C TYR A 41 -1.73 -12.58 11.14
N TYR A 42 -2.78 -12.79 10.34
CA TYR A 42 -3.18 -11.83 9.31
C TYR A 42 -3.63 -10.48 9.89
N MET A 43 -4.24 -10.48 11.07
CA MET A 43 -4.68 -9.24 11.68
C MET A 43 -3.54 -8.49 12.38
N ILE A 44 -2.65 -9.21 13.07
CA ILE A 44 -1.47 -8.61 13.71
C ILE A 44 -0.54 -7.99 12.65
N TYR A 45 -0.34 -8.66 11.51
CA TYR A 45 0.51 -8.16 10.42
C TYR A 45 -0.21 -7.27 9.41
N ALA A 46 -1.48 -6.90 9.63
CA ALA A 46 -2.22 -6.06 8.69
C ALA A 46 -1.55 -4.68 8.45
N PHE A 47 -0.82 -4.15 9.44
CA PHE A 47 -0.04 -2.91 9.29
C PHE A 47 1.12 -3.02 8.29
N ALA A 48 1.59 -4.24 7.99
CA ALA A 48 2.70 -4.45 7.07
C ALA A 48 2.34 -4.04 5.63
N PHE A 49 1.07 -4.16 5.23
CA PHE A 49 0.59 -3.75 3.90
C PHE A 49 0.70 -2.24 3.63
N PRO A 50 0.12 -1.35 4.46
CA PRO A 50 0.27 0.09 4.27
C PRO A 50 1.71 0.57 4.50
N LEU A 51 2.48 -0.11 5.35
CA LEU A 51 3.89 0.22 5.57
C LEU A 51 4.76 -0.16 4.36
N ALA A 52 4.71 -1.41 3.92
CA ALA A 52 5.53 -1.93 2.83
C ALA A 52 5.06 -1.46 1.46
N GLY A 53 3.74 -1.36 1.25
CA GLY A 53 3.14 -0.90 0.00
C GLY A 53 3.00 0.61 -0.09
N GLY A 54 2.83 1.34 1.02
CA GLY A 54 2.70 2.79 1.02
C GLY A 54 4.02 3.48 1.34
N VAL A 55 4.47 3.38 2.59
CA VAL A 55 5.59 4.18 3.11
C VAL A 55 6.90 3.89 2.36
N ILE A 56 7.29 2.62 2.21
CA ILE A 56 8.57 2.25 1.58
C ILE A 56 8.72 2.77 0.13
N PRO A 57 7.78 2.49 -0.81
CA PRO A 57 7.94 2.93 -2.19
C PRO A 57 7.90 4.44 -2.32
N PHE A 58 6.99 5.14 -1.61
CA PHE A 58 6.95 6.60 -1.67
C PHE A 58 8.18 7.25 -1.05
N PHE A 59 8.74 6.67 0.01
CA PHE A 59 10.01 7.12 0.59
C PHE A 59 11.18 6.90 -0.37
N LEU A 60 11.24 5.74 -1.07
CA LEU A 60 12.24 5.48 -2.10
C LEU A 60 12.12 6.47 -3.27
N LEU A 61 10.91 6.78 -3.72
CA LEU A 61 10.66 7.81 -4.74
C LEU A 61 11.22 9.18 -4.31
N GLN A 62 11.02 9.55 -3.04
CA GLN A 62 11.56 10.79 -2.47
C GLN A 62 13.09 10.76 -2.43
N PHE A 63 13.67 9.65 -1.96
CA PHE A 63 15.11 9.49 -1.81
C PHE A 63 15.83 9.57 -3.16
N PHE A 64 15.29 8.93 -4.21
CA PHE A 64 15.86 8.94 -5.55
C PHE A 64 15.47 10.17 -6.39
N HIS A 65 14.73 11.15 -5.83
CA HIS A 65 14.20 12.31 -6.57
C HIS A 65 13.51 11.91 -7.88
N ARG A 66 12.82 10.76 -7.89
CA ARG A 66 12.14 10.27 -9.09
C ARG A 66 10.81 10.98 -9.24
N GLU A 67 10.46 11.29 -10.49
CA GLU A 67 9.19 11.94 -10.78
C GLU A 67 8.01 11.08 -10.31
N VAL A 68 7.03 11.78 -9.72
CA VAL A 68 5.79 11.18 -9.23
C VAL A 68 5.05 10.49 -10.39
N PRO A 69 4.56 9.25 -10.22
CA PRO A 69 3.83 8.54 -11.27
C PRO A 69 2.55 9.28 -11.69
N GLU A 70 2.02 8.94 -12.86
CA GLU A 70 0.77 9.50 -13.33
C GLU A 70 -0.40 9.16 -12.37
N ARG A 71 -1.34 10.10 -12.21
CA ARG A 71 -2.44 9.99 -11.23
C ARG A 71 -3.24 8.68 -11.35
N LYS A 72 -3.38 8.13 -12.57
CA LYS A 72 -4.12 6.89 -12.84
C LYS A 72 -3.41 5.64 -12.32
N SER A 73 -2.09 5.60 -12.44
CA SER A 73 -1.26 4.49 -11.94
C SER A 73 -1.20 4.51 -10.41
N LEU A 74 -1.09 5.71 -9.82
CA LEU A 74 -1.13 5.91 -8.36
C LEU A 74 -2.46 5.50 -7.73
N ARG A 75 -3.59 5.91 -8.31
CA ARG A 75 -4.91 5.59 -7.73
C ARG A 75 -5.14 4.08 -7.66
N ARG A 76 -4.80 3.34 -8.72
CA ARG A 76 -4.89 1.87 -8.74
C ARG A 76 -3.96 1.22 -7.73
N TYR A 77 -2.76 1.76 -7.56
CA TYR A 77 -1.81 1.30 -6.56
C TYR A 77 -2.35 1.49 -5.12
N HIS A 78 -2.91 2.66 -4.83
CA HIS A 78 -3.54 2.96 -3.54
C HIS A 78 -4.74 2.05 -3.26
N GLU A 79 -5.61 1.84 -4.26
CA GLU A 79 -6.75 0.93 -4.17
C GLU A 79 -6.30 -0.52 -3.91
N GLY A 80 -5.22 -0.97 -4.55
CA GLY A 80 -4.65 -2.30 -4.32
C GLY A 80 -4.13 -2.51 -2.91
N ILE A 81 -3.40 -1.54 -2.35
CA ILE A 81 -2.91 -1.59 -0.96
C ILE A 81 -4.09 -1.59 0.03
N ALA A 82 -5.10 -0.76 -0.22
CA ALA A 82 -6.30 -0.74 0.61
C ALA A 82 -7.01 -2.11 0.58
N ALA A 83 -7.18 -2.70 -0.60
CA ALA A 83 -7.79 -4.01 -0.77
C ALA A 83 -7.02 -5.12 -0.03
N LEU A 84 -5.69 -5.13 -0.11
CA LEU A 84 -4.85 -6.08 0.63
C LEU A 84 -4.95 -5.89 2.15
N THR A 85 -4.92 -4.64 2.61
CA THR A 85 -5.04 -4.32 4.04
C THR A 85 -6.39 -4.78 4.60
N THR A 86 -7.49 -4.44 3.93
CA THR A 86 -8.83 -4.89 4.28
C THR A 86 -8.96 -6.41 4.19
N GLY A 87 -8.39 -7.02 3.15
CA GLY A 87 -8.35 -8.48 2.99
C GLY A 87 -7.65 -9.18 4.16
N SER A 88 -6.55 -8.61 4.65
CA SER A 88 -5.83 -9.13 5.83
C SER A 88 -6.69 -9.10 7.09
N PHE A 89 -7.42 -8.00 7.32
CA PHE A 89 -8.36 -7.90 8.45
C PHE A 89 -9.51 -8.91 8.35
N PHE A 90 -10.13 -9.05 7.17
CA PHE A 90 -11.20 -10.03 6.95
C PHE A 90 -10.70 -11.48 7.09
N THR A 91 -9.52 -11.78 6.54
CA THR A 91 -8.86 -13.09 6.72
C THR A 91 -8.69 -13.38 8.21
N GLY A 92 -8.15 -12.42 8.95
CA GLY A 92 -7.89 -12.62 10.37
C GLY A 92 -9.16 -12.79 11.18
N ALA A 93 -10.20 -11.99 10.90
CA ALA A 93 -11.50 -12.16 11.53
C ALA A 93 -12.07 -13.57 11.28
N LEU A 94 -12.06 -14.05 10.03
CA LEU A 94 -12.57 -15.39 9.69
C LEU A 94 -11.80 -16.52 10.39
N GLU A 95 -10.48 -16.39 10.48
CA GLU A 95 -9.61 -17.34 11.19
C GLU A 95 -9.93 -17.41 12.68
N ILE A 96 -10.18 -16.26 13.32
CA ILE A 96 -10.66 -16.18 14.71
C ILE A 96 -12.03 -16.84 14.87
N TYR A 97 -12.92 -16.68 13.90
CA TYR A 97 -14.21 -17.37 13.88
C TYR A 97 -14.10 -18.88 13.62
N GLY A 98 -12.91 -19.40 13.30
CA GLY A 98 -12.70 -20.83 12.99
C GLY A 98 -13.26 -21.22 11.62
N THR A 99 -13.47 -20.26 10.73
CA THR A 99 -14.02 -20.49 9.39
C THR A 99 -13.02 -20.08 8.32
N THR A 100 -13.00 -20.80 7.20
CA THR A 100 -12.25 -20.40 6.02
C THR A 100 -13.23 -20.11 4.90
N ASN A 101 -13.06 -18.96 4.24
CA ASN A 101 -13.93 -18.54 3.14
C ASN A 101 -13.10 -18.33 1.87
N GLY A 102 -13.54 -18.93 0.77
CA GLY A 102 -12.92 -18.73 -0.55
C GLY A 102 -12.98 -17.27 -1.04
N LEU A 103 -13.91 -16.46 -0.52
CA LEU A 103 -13.97 -15.03 -0.80
C LEU A 103 -12.70 -14.28 -0.36
N THR A 104 -12.01 -14.78 0.66
CA THR A 104 -10.76 -14.19 1.13
C THR A 104 -9.66 -14.23 0.08
N VAL A 105 -9.61 -15.30 -0.72
CA VAL A 105 -8.66 -15.45 -1.85
C VAL A 105 -8.85 -14.33 -2.88
N VAL A 106 -10.09 -13.85 -3.07
CA VAL A 106 -10.38 -12.75 -4.01
C VAL A 106 -9.67 -11.47 -3.60
N TYR A 107 -9.61 -11.15 -2.31
CA TYR A 107 -8.89 -9.96 -1.83
C TYR A 107 -7.40 -10.04 -2.12
N TRP A 108 -6.79 -11.22 -1.95
CA TRP A 108 -5.39 -11.44 -2.28
C TRP A 108 -5.13 -11.31 -3.78
N ILE A 109 -5.93 -11.98 -4.61
CA ILE A 109 -5.76 -11.95 -6.07
C ILE A 109 -5.97 -10.53 -6.62
N VAL A 110 -7.10 -9.90 -6.29
CA VAL A 110 -7.47 -8.58 -6.81
C VAL A 110 -6.54 -7.50 -6.25
N GLY A 111 -6.22 -7.55 -4.96
CA GLY A 111 -5.29 -6.63 -4.33
C GLY A 111 -3.90 -6.70 -4.94
N SER A 112 -3.33 -7.89 -5.07
CA SER A 112 -2.02 -8.10 -5.72
C SER A 112 -2.04 -7.68 -7.19
N ALA A 113 -3.11 -7.99 -7.94
CA ALA A 113 -3.24 -7.58 -9.33
C ALA A 113 -3.28 -6.06 -9.49
N LEU A 114 -4.03 -5.35 -8.63
CA LEU A 114 -4.10 -3.89 -8.64
C LEU A 114 -2.75 -3.22 -8.32
N VAL A 115 -2.06 -3.72 -7.28
CA VAL A 115 -0.71 -3.26 -6.92
C VAL A 115 0.26 -3.48 -8.07
N PHE A 116 0.22 -4.67 -8.68
CA PHE A 116 1.09 -5.01 -9.81
C PHE A 116 0.79 -4.14 -11.05
N CYS A 117 -0.48 -3.93 -11.39
CA CYS A 117 -0.87 -3.05 -12.49
C CYS A 117 -0.46 -1.59 -12.26
N GLY A 118 -0.55 -1.09 -11.04
CA GLY A 118 -0.07 0.24 -10.66
C GLY A 118 1.45 0.37 -10.80
N ALA A 119 2.20 -0.60 -10.28
CA ALA A 119 3.65 -0.65 -10.36
C ALA A 119 4.16 -0.80 -11.80
N ALA A 120 3.55 -1.69 -12.59
CA ALA A 120 3.88 -1.88 -14.01
C ALA A 120 3.59 -0.61 -14.81
N GLY A 121 2.47 0.07 -14.53
CA GLY A 121 2.15 1.38 -15.12
C GLY A 121 3.27 2.40 -14.89
N TYR A 122 3.76 2.51 -13.65
CA TYR A 122 4.87 3.40 -13.31
C TYR A 122 6.18 3.07 -14.06
N VAL A 123 6.55 1.79 -14.16
CA VAL A 123 7.76 1.37 -14.90
C VAL A 123 7.66 1.71 -16.38
N LEU A 124 6.49 1.52 -16.98
CA LEU A 124 6.24 1.86 -18.39
C LEU A 124 6.28 3.38 -18.63
N GLU A 125 5.78 4.18 -17.69
CA GLU A 125 5.86 5.64 -17.73
C GLU A 125 7.32 6.12 -17.67
N GLN A 126 8.14 5.56 -16.77
CA GLN A 126 9.57 5.88 -16.67
C GLN A 126 10.33 5.55 -17.97
N LYS A 127 10.06 4.37 -18.58
CA LYS A 127 10.66 4.01 -19.88
C LYS A 127 10.23 4.96 -21.01
N ARG A 128 8.98 5.39 -21.03
CA ARG A 128 8.47 6.33 -22.05
C ARG A 128 9.13 7.71 -21.95
N LYS A 129 9.38 8.20 -20.74
CA LYS A 129 10.04 9.49 -20.51
C LYS A 129 11.51 9.46 -20.98
N GLY A 130 12.29 8.47 -20.56
CA GLY A 130 13.68 8.34 -21.02
C GLY A 130 13.82 8.20 -22.54
N LYS A 131 12.86 7.54 -23.20
CA LYS A 131 12.83 7.45 -24.68
C LYS A 131 12.52 8.77 -25.37
N ARG A 132 11.74 9.66 -24.74
CA ARG A 132 11.44 11.01 -25.29
C ARG A 132 12.66 11.92 -25.21
N GLU A 133 13.39 11.90 -24.09
CA GLU A 133 14.61 12.68 -23.91
C GLU A 133 15.70 12.26 -24.91
N SER A 134 15.88 10.95 -25.16
CA SER A 134 16.83 10.45 -26.17
C SER A 134 16.49 10.79 -27.62
N LYS A 135 15.23 11.19 -27.91
CA LYS A 135 14.79 11.62 -29.24
C LYS A 135 14.91 13.12 -29.46
N GLN A 136 15.17 13.88 -28.40
CA GLN A 136 15.29 15.35 -28.43
C GLN A 136 16.73 15.84 -28.29
N ALA A 137 17.68 14.95 -27.99
CA ALA A 137 19.13 15.16 -28.09
C ALA A 137 19.66 14.70 -29.45
#